data_AF-A0A5P9XV44-F1
#
_entry.id   AF-A0A5P9XV44-F1
#
_cell.length_a   1.000
_cell.length_b   1.000
_cell.length_c   1.000
_cell.angle_alpha   90.00
_cell.angle_beta   90.00
_cell.angle_gamma   90.00
#
_symmetry.space_group_name_H-M   'P 1'
#
loop_
_entity.id
_entity.type
_entity.pdbx_description
1 polymer ?
#
loop_
_entity_poly.entity_id
_entity_poly.type
_entity_poly.pdbx_seq_one_letter_code
_entity_poly.pdbx_strand_id
1 'polypeptide(L)'
;MLPSFYLFDRTGPTVVEQIVAIPLSESGVSAVEFAITLPTLLLALLGTFQGALLYQARAQFEVASQEAVRAGTLHGANTEAIREALARGLTPLYTHGQNLEALARGYAAAKTAAAQANIQILSPTREAFDDFAELTRDGSGTPVHAIPVDHLAYRQTRIGVNSKMSIQDATLLKVQITTVQPLVIPFIDQVGRGLYALKQEMGLPSIFGLKLSPVMGINGQMGWGIPLQTDTVMRMQSPVLVAGLSSQNQLVQHPAAESVPGSTPPASNMEPLPTSPNDLATISDDKAPMSDHICNAGT
;
A
#
# COMPACT_ATOMS: atom_id res chain seq x y z
N MET A 1 -64.74 -79.60 39.77
CA MET A 1 -65.96 -79.02 39.20
C MET A 1 -65.52 -78.20 37.99
N LEU A 2 -65.86 -78.65 36.78
CA LEU A 2 -65.70 -77.95 35.48
C LEU A 2 -66.50 -76.63 35.45
N PRO A 3 -66.52 -75.84 34.35
CA PRO A 3 -65.48 -75.30 33.46
C PRO A 3 -65.68 -73.74 33.32
N SER A 4 -64.97 -72.97 32.48
CA SER A 4 -65.39 -72.68 31.09
C SER A 4 -64.39 -71.75 30.39
N PHE A 5 -64.14 -72.09 29.13
CA PHE A 5 -63.23 -71.48 28.15
C PHE A 5 -63.88 -70.34 27.34
N TYR A 6 -63.02 -69.62 26.59
CA TYR A 6 -63.24 -68.77 25.40
C TYR A 6 -63.48 -67.25 25.63
N LEU A 7 -62.91 -66.31 24.86
CA LEU A 7 -62.13 -66.37 23.61
C LEU A 7 -61.31 -65.06 23.47
N PHE A 8 -60.08 -65.19 22.97
CA PHE A 8 -59.20 -64.12 22.50
C PHE A 8 -59.65 -63.69 21.10
N ASP A 9 -60.10 -62.44 20.91
CA ASP A 9 -60.10 -61.84 19.57
C ASP A 9 -59.44 -60.46 19.58
N ARG A 10 -58.47 -60.35 18.68
CA ARG A 10 -57.51 -59.31 18.47
C ARG A 10 -57.79 -58.74 17.09
N THR A 11 -58.87 -57.99 16.90
CA THR A 11 -59.04 -57.17 15.69
C THR A 11 -60.03 -56.03 15.92
N GLY A 12 -59.59 -54.80 15.62
CA GLY A 12 -60.48 -53.68 15.31
C GLY A 12 -60.01 -52.32 15.85
N PRO A 13 -60.18 -51.25 15.07
CA PRO A 13 -59.80 -51.09 13.68
C PRO A 13 -58.59 -50.16 13.56
N THR A 14 -57.71 -50.47 12.62
CA THR A 14 -56.80 -49.50 12.01
C THR A 14 -57.60 -48.27 11.60
N VAL A 15 -57.46 -47.18 12.35
CA VAL A 15 -57.93 -45.86 11.93
C VAL A 15 -57.04 -45.47 10.77
N VAL A 16 -57.59 -45.78 9.59
CA VAL A 16 -57.14 -45.40 8.27
C VAL A 16 -56.87 -43.90 8.29
N GLU A 17 -55.60 -43.56 8.04
CA GLU A 17 -55.21 -42.49 7.12
C GLU A 17 -56.14 -41.28 7.09
N GLN A 18 -55.88 -40.35 8.01
CA GLN A 18 -56.04 -38.95 7.66
C GLN A 18 -54.73 -38.23 7.99
N ILE A 19 -53.66 -38.66 7.32
CA ILE A 19 -52.64 -37.71 6.91
C ILE A 19 -53.40 -36.75 6.00
N VAL A 20 -53.77 -35.59 6.55
CA VAL A 20 -54.03 -34.43 5.73
C VAL A 20 -52.72 -34.21 4.98
N ALA A 21 -52.63 -34.80 3.80
CA ALA A 21 -51.73 -34.31 2.77
C ALA A 21 -52.22 -32.90 2.53
N ILE A 22 -51.64 -31.95 3.26
CA ILE A 22 -51.65 -30.56 2.84
C ILE A 22 -50.86 -30.65 1.54
N PRO A 23 -51.48 -30.50 0.35
CA PRO A 23 -50.67 -30.11 -0.78
C PRO A 23 -50.14 -28.73 -0.38
N LEU A 24 -48.94 -28.70 0.19
CA LEU A 24 -48.18 -27.47 0.21
C LEU A 24 -48.05 -27.16 -1.28
N SER A 25 -48.79 -26.16 -1.72
CA SER A 25 -48.60 -25.57 -3.02
C SER A 25 -47.12 -25.21 -3.08
N GLU A 26 -46.34 -26.04 -3.78
CA GLU A 26 -44.92 -25.81 -4.10
C GLU A 26 -44.77 -24.65 -5.10
N SER A 27 -45.87 -23.97 -5.43
CA SER A 27 -45.99 -22.86 -6.36
C SER A 27 -45.62 -21.55 -5.66
N GLY A 28 -44.37 -21.40 -5.26
CA GLY A 28 -43.85 -20.14 -4.71
C GLY A 28 -42.58 -20.28 -3.89
N VAL A 29 -42.33 -21.45 -3.30
CA VAL A 29 -41.11 -21.73 -2.53
C VAL A 29 -39.87 -21.61 -3.42
N SER A 30 -39.89 -22.20 -4.62
CA SER A 30 -38.78 -22.06 -5.58
C SER A 30 -38.52 -20.60 -6.00
N ALA A 31 -39.57 -19.78 -6.10
CA ALA A 31 -39.41 -18.36 -6.43
C ALA A 31 -38.77 -17.57 -5.28
N VAL A 32 -39.14 -17.88 -4.03
CA VAL A 32 -38.56 -17.26 -2.83
C VAL A 32 -37.11 -17.72 -2.60
N GLU A 33 -36.85 -19.02 -2.75
CA GLU A 33 -35.48 -19.57 -2.68
C GLU A 33 -34.59 -18.92 -3.74
N PHE A 34 -35.05 -18.85 -5.00
CA PHE A 34 -34.31 -18.17 -6.06
C PHE A 34 -34.10 -16.68 -5.76
N ALA A 35 -35.11 -15.99 -5.21
CA ALA A 35 -35.01 -14.57 -4.85
C ALA A 35 -33.97 -14.29 -3.76
N ILE A 36 -33.65 -15.27 -2.89
CA ILE A 36 -32.63 -15.13 -1.83
C ILE A 36 -31.27 -15.67 -2.31
N THR A 37 -31.26 -16.81 -3.01
CA THR A 37 -30.03 -17.45 -3.48
C THR A 37 -29.35 -16.64 -4.57
N LEU A 38 -30.09 -16.08 -5.54
CA LEU A 38 -29.50 -15.33 -6.65
C LEU A 38 -28.68 -14.10 -6.19
N PRO A 39 -29.20 -13.19 -5.34
CA PRO A 39 -28.40 -12.06 -4.86
C PRO A 39 -27.24 -12.51 -3.98
N THR A 40 -27.42 -13.57 -3.18
CA THR A 40 -26.35 -14.12 -2.33
C THR A 40 -25.20 -14.69 -3.18
N LEU A 41 -25.53 -15.46 -4.22
CA LEU A 41 -24.56 -16.00 -5.17
C LEU A 41 -23.85 -14.89 -5.96
N LEU A 42 -24.60 -13.88 -6.41
CA LEU A 42 -24.05 -12.72 -7.11
C LEU A 42 -23.05 -11.96 -6.23
N LEU A 43 -23.40 -11.72 -4.96
CA LEU A 43 -22.52 -11.03 -4.00
C LEU A 43 -21.25 -11.83 -3.74
N ALA A 44 -21.35 -13.16 -3.62
CA ALA A 44 -20.18 -14.03 -3.47
C ALA A 44 -19.24 -13.95 -4.69
N LEU A 45 -19.77 -14.02 -5.91
CA LEU A 45 -18.97 -13.90 -7.14
C LEU A 45 -18.32 -12.53 -7.31
N LEU A 46 -19.05 -11.46 -6.99
CA LEU A 46 -18.52 -10.11 -7.08
C LEU A 46 -17.43 -9.87 -6.02
N GLY A 47 -17.61 -10.43 -4.82
CA GLY A 47 -16.62 -10.38 -3.74
C GLY A 47 -15.31 -11.09 -4.10
N THR A 48 -15.38 -12.28 -4.72
CA THR A 48 -14.17 -13.00 -5.17
C THR A 48 -13.45 -12.25 -6.30
N PHE A 49 -14.19 -11.69 -7.26
CA PHE A 49 -13.61 -10.88 -8.34
C PHE A 49 -12.90 -9.62 -7.80
N GLN A 50 -13.53 -8.92 -6.85
CA GLN A 50 -12.91 -7.78 -6.17
C GLN A 50 -11.63 -8.18 -5.42
N GLY A 51 -11.65 -9.34 -4.73
CA GLY A 51 -10.49 -9.89 -4.05
C GLY A 51 -9.34 -10.18 -5.00
N ALA A 52 -9.62 -10.74 -6.18
CA ALA A 52 -8.62 -11.02 -7.21
C ALA A 52 -7.93 -9.74 -7.71
N LEU A 53 -8.70 -8.67 -7.96
CA LEU A 53 -8.14 -7.37 -8.39
C LEU A 53 -7.29 -6.71 -7.30
N LEU A 54 -7.71 -6.80 -6.03
CA LEU A 54 -6.92 -6.29 -4.91
C LEU A 54 -5.61 -7.08 -4.74
N TYR A 55 -5.67 -8.41 -4.89
CA TYR A 55 -4.50 -9.26 -4.84
C TYR A 55 -3.51 -8.94 -5.97
N GLN A 56 -4.01 -8.73 -7.19
CA GLN A 56 -3.18 -8.30 -8.31
C GLN A 56 -2.48 -6.96 -8.01
N ALA A 57 -3.20 -5.97 -7.48
CA ALA A 57 -2.62 -4.68 -7.11
C ALA A 57 -1.53 -4.82 -6.02
N ARG A 58 -1.77 -5.65 -5.00
CA ARG A 58 -0.79 -5.96 -3.94
C ARG A 58 0.47 -6.61 -4.51
N ALA A 59 0.31 -7.62 -5.36
CA ALA A 59 1.44 -8.31 -5.99
C ALA A 59 2.30 -7.36 -6.84
N GLN A 60 1.68 -6.46 -7.61
CA GLN A 60 2.40 -5.44 -8.37
C GLN A 60 3.15 -4.43 -7.47
N PHE A 61 2.52 -4.03 -6.36
CA PHE A 61 3.15 -3.12 -5.40
C PHE A 61 4.39 -3.73 -4.72
N GLU A 62 4.37 -5.03 -4.42
CA GLU A 62 5.53 -5.74 -3.87
C GLU A 62 6.70 -5.80 -4.85
N VAL A 63 6.43 -6.11 -6.12
CA VAL A 63 7.45 -6.08 -7.19
C VAL A 63 8.03 -4.68 -7.34
N ALA A 64 7.17 -3.65 -7.40
CA ALA A 64 7.60 -2.26 -7.49
C ALA A 64 8.46 -1.84 -6.29
N SER A 65 8.16 -2.35 -5.10
CA SER A 65 8.92 -2.06 -3.87
C SER A 65 10.28 -2.76 -3.86
N GLN A 66 10.38 -3.97 -4.42
CA GLN A 66 11.67 -4.62 -4.63
C GLN A 66 12.55 -3.87 -5.64
N GLU A 67 11.97 -3.37 -6.74
CA GLU A 67 12.70 -2.51 -7.67
C GLU A 67 13.14 -1.19 -7.03
N ALA A 68 12.27 -0.60 -6.20
CA ALA A 68 12.56 0.63 -5.47
C ALA A 68 13.73 0.44 -4.49
N VAL A 69 13.70 -0.62 -3.67
CA VAL A 69 14.80 -0.93 -2.75
C VAL A 69 16.07 -1.28 -3.52
N ARG A 70 15.99 -2.02 -4.62
CA ARG A 70 17.16 -2.29 -5.48
C ARG A 70 17.78 -1.01 -6.02
N ALA A 71 16.99 -0.03 -6.45
CA ALA A 71 17.53 1.26 -6.87
C ALA A 71 18.19 2.00 -5.70
N GLY A 72 17.60 1.93 -4.50
CA GLY A 72 18.18 2.46 -3.27
C GLY A 72 19.54 1.83 -2.91
N THR A 73 19.68 0.51 -3.05
CA THR A 73 20.95 -0.18 -2.73
C THR A 73 22.09 0.19 -3.70
N LEU A 74 21.76 0.63 -4.91
CA LEU A 74 22.70 1.04 -5.95
C LEU A 74 23.05 2.54 -5.90
N HIS A 75 22.22 3.37 -5.26
CA HIS A 75 22.39 4.83 -5.21
C HIS A 75 22.53 5.34 -3.77
N GLY A 76 23.20 4.59 -2.90
CA GLY A 76 23.55 5.03 -1.55
C GLY A 76 22.35 5.36 -0.67
N ALA A 77 21.25 4.62 -0.80
CA ALA A 77 19.98 4.83 -0.11
C ALA A 77 19.27 6.16 -0.45
N ASN A 78 19.55 6.74 -1.62
CA ASN A 78 18.89 7.98 -2.08
C ASN A 78 17.37 7.79 -2.29
N THR A 79 16.57 8.59 -1.57
CA THR A 79 15.10 8.56 -1.62
C THR A 79 14.51 8.91 -2.98
N GLU A 80 15.15 9.78 -3.75
CA GLU A 80 14.70 10.10 -5.12
C GLU A 80 14.89 8.92 -6.06
N ALA A 81 16.01 8.19 -5.95
CA ALA A 81 16.25 6.99 -6.75
C ALA A 81 15.25 5.88 -6.41
N ILE A 82 14.92 5.72 -5.11
CA ILE A 82 13.89 4.79 -4.63
C ILE A 82 12.52 5.18 -5.19
N ARG A 83 12.14 6.46 -5.10
CA ARG A 83 10.85 6.97 -5.57
C ARG A 83 10.69 6.84 -7.09
N GLU A 84 11.73 7.15 -7.85
CA GLU A 84 11.74 7.04 -9.30
C GLU A 84 11.64 5.57 -9.75
N ALA A 85 12.32 4.65 -9.07
CA ALA A 85 12.16 3.22 -9.31
C ALA A 85 10.78 2.69 -8.90
N LEU A 86 10.22 3.19 -7.79
CA LEU A 86 8.85 2.88 -7.39
C LEU A 86 7.84 3.34 -8.46
N ALA A 87 8.01 4.55 -9.02
CA ALA A 87 7.15 5.05 -10.10
C ALA A 87 7.22 4.16 -11.35
N ARG A 88 8.42 3.68 -11.72
CA ARG A 88 8.58 2.72 -12.83
C ARG A 88 7.89 1.39 -12.54
N GLY A 89 8.10 0.82 -11.36
CA GLY A 89 7.46 -0.44 -10.96
C GLY A 89 5.93 -0.34 -10.86
N LEU A 90 5.39 0.83 -10.52
CA LEU A 90 3.94 1.11 -10.46
C LEU A 90 3.32 1.39 -11.84
N THR A 91 4.11 1.67 -12.87
CA THR A 91 3.60 2.06 -14.20
C THR A 91 2.62 1.07 -14.82
N PRO A 92 2.83 -0.26 -14.75
CA PRO A 92 1.89 -1.25 -15.27
C PRO A 92 0.51 -1.19 -14.60
N LEU A 93 0.42 -0.72 -13.35
CA LEU A 93 -0.84 -0.60 -12.62
C LEU A 93 -1.72 0.54 -13.15
N TYR A 94 -1.11 1.58 -13.71
CA TYR A 94 -1.79 2.77 -14.21
C TYR A 94 -1.92 2.80 -15.75
N THR A 95 -1.22 1.92 -16.45
CA THR A 95 -1.22 1.87 -17.91
C THR A 95 -2.44 1.10 -18.42
N HIS A 96 -3.39 1.84 -19.00
CA HIS A 96 -4.60 1.28 -19.60
C HIS A 96 -4.55 1.45 -21.12
N GLY A 97 -4.01 0.47 -21.82
CA GLY A 97 -3.88 0.46 -23.29
C GLY A 97 -2.52 -0.01 -23.76
N GLN A 98 -2.34 -0.12 -25.08
CA GLN A 98 -1.11 -0.64 -25.70
C GLN A 98 -0.31 0.44 -26.45
N ASN A 99 -0.77 1.70 -26.43
CA ASN A 99 -0.15 2.80 -27.18
C ASN A 99 0.86 3.56 -26.31
N LEU A 100 1.86 4.20 -26.94
CA LEU A 100 2.89 4.98 -26.25
C LEU A 100 2.30 6.12 -25.40
N GLU A 101 1.23 6.75 -25.86
CA GLU A 101 0.52 7.79 -25.11
C GLU A 101 -0.11 7.26 -23.82
N ALA A 102 -0.66 6.03 -23.86
CA ALA A 102 -1.22 5.38 -22.68
C ALA A 102 -0.12 5.03 -21.67
N LEU A 103 1.07 4.62 -22.14
CA LEU A 103 2.23 4.41 -21.30
C LEU A 103 2.72 5.71 -20.66
N ALA A 104 2.81 6.80 -21.43
CA ALA A 104 3.22 8.11 -20.91
C ALA A 104 2.26 8.63 -19.83
N ARG A 105 0.95 8.50 -20.07
CA ARG A 105 -0.08 8.84 -19.06
C ARG A 105 -0.02 7.93 -17.84
N GLY A 106 0.18 6.62 -18.03
CA GLY A 106 0.34 5.65 -16.95
C GLY A 106 1.56 5.92 -16.08
N TYR A 107 2.69 6.24 -16.70
CA TYR A 107 3.92 6.62 -15.99
C TYR A 107 3.76 7.95 -15.24
N ALA A 108 3.10 8.96 -15.81
CA ALA A 108 2.81 10.21 -15.12
C ALA A 108 1.94 10.00 -13.86
N ALA A 109 0.89 9.18 -13.98
CA ALA A 109 0.05 8.78 -12.86
C ALA A 109 0.86 8.01 -11.79
N ALA A 110 1.70 7.07 -12.20
CA ALA A 110 2.56 6.32 -11.29
C ALA A 110 3.55 7.23 -10.56
N LYS A 111 4.10 8.25 -11.23
CA LYS A 111 4.97 9.26 -10.62
C LYS A 111 4.25 10.08 -9.55
N THR A 112 3.00 10.48 -9.80
CA THR A 112 2.18 11.16 -8.78
C THR A 112 1.89 10.26 -7.59
N ALA A 113 1.57 8.98 -7.82
CA ALA A 113 1.33 8.01 -6.76
C ALA A 113 2.60 7.74 -5.93
N ALA A 114 3.76 7.65 -6.58
CA ALA A 114 5.05 7.49 -5.90
C ALA A 114 5.47 8.75 -5.12
N ALA A 115 5.09 9.94 -5.59
CA ALA A 115 5.30 11.20 -4.86
C ALA A 115 4.41 11.31 -3.61
N GLN A 116 3.20 10.75 -3.66
CA GLN A 116 2.29 10.66 -2.51
C GLN A 116 2.62 9.51 -1.56
N ALA A 117 3.44 8.54 -1.98
CA ALA A 117 3.85 7.43 -1.15
C ALA A 117 4.79 7.90 -0.03
N ASN A 118 4.53 7.42 1.18
CA ASN A 118 5.43 7.60 2.32
C ASN A 118 6.52 6.52 2.25
N ILE A 119 7.75 6.95 1.99
CA ILE A 119 8.94 6.09 1.90
C ILE A 119 9.79 6.37 3.13
N GLN A 120 9.87 5.40 4.03
CA GLN A 120 10.67 5.49 5.26
C GLN A 120 11.82 4.48 5.21
N ILE A 121 13.04 4.98 5.37
CA ILE A 121 14.22 4.12 5.53
C ILE A 121 14.32 3.75 7.01
N LEU A 122 14.15 2.46 7.31
CA LEU A 122 14.20 1.91 8.66
C LEU A 122 15.63 1.53 9.07
N SER A 123 16.45 1.10 8.10
CA SER A 123 17.87 0.81 8.25
C SER A 123 18.55 1.06 6.91
N PRO A 124 19.78 1.60 6.86
CA PRO A 124 20.56 2.11 7.99
C PRO A 124 19.95 3.35 8.65
N THR A 125 20.29 3.56 9.92
CA THR A 125 19.86 4.73 10.70
C THR A 125 20.92 5.82 10.63
N ARG A 126 20.53 7.08 10.92
CA ARG A 126 21.50 8.18 10.97
C ARG A 126 22.60 7.93 12.01
N GLU A 127 22.26 7.32 13.13
CA GLU A 127 23.21 6.96 14.18
C GLU A 127 24.19 5.87 13.72
N ALA A 128 23.76 4.97 12.83
CA ALA A 128 24.64 3.97 12.21
C ALA A 128 25.59 4.61 11.20
N PHE A 129 25.15 5.65 10.49
CA PHE A 129 26.03 6.45 9.65
C PHE A 129 27.10 7.15 10.50
N ASP A 130 26.72 7.76 11.63
CA ASP A 130 27.68 8.45 12.50
C ASP A 130 28.72 7.50 13.11
N ASP A 131 28.35 6.25 13.39
CA ASP A 131 29.26 5.24 13.96
C ASP A 131 30.21 4.59 12.93
N PHE A 132 29.76 4.39 11.68
CA PHE A 132 30.44 3.54 10.70
C PHE A 132 30.85 4.24 9.40
N ALA A 133 30.47 5.51 9.19
CA ALA A 133 30.85 6.22 7.98
C ALA A 133 32.36 6.51 7.98
N GLU A 134 32.98 6.25 6.83
CA GLU A 134 34.38 6.55 6.57
C GLU A 134 34.51 7.23 5.21
N LEU A 135 35.68 7.83 4.96
CA LEU A 135 36.03 8.32 3.64
C LEU A 135 36.25 7.13 2.71
N THR A 136 35.31 6.93 1.79
CA THR A 136 35.35 5.87 0.77
C THR A 136 35.19 6.48 -0.62
N ARG A 137 35.17 5.63 -1.65
CA ARG A 137 34.88 6.06 -3.02
C ARG A 137 33.50 5.57 -3.44
N ASP A 138 32.76 6.43 -4.09
CA ASP A 138 31.51 6.03 -4.75
C ASP A 138 31.80 5.17 -6.00
N GLY A 139 30.74 4.74 -6.69
CA GLY A 139 30.87 4.01 -7.95
C GLY A 139 31.54 4.79 -9.08
N SER A 140 31.67 6.12 -8.96
CA SER A 140 32.37 6.99 -9.92
C SER A 140 33.85 7.22 -9.58
N GLY A 141 34.31 6.74 -8.42
CA GLY A 141 35.67 6.95 -7.92
C GLY A 141 35.87 8.26 -7.16
N THR A 142 34.80 9.03 -6.93
CA THR A 142 34.79 10.28 -6.17
C THR A 142 34.86 9.99 -4.67
N PRO A 143 35.70 10.71 -3.90
CA PRO A 143 35.74 10.55 -2.45
C PRO A 143 34.44 11.02 -1.82
N VAL A 144 33.79 10.15 -1.04
CA VAL A 144 32.54 10.41 -0.34
C VAL A 144 32.62 9.89 1.08
N HIS A 145 31.94 10.56 2.01
CA HIS A 145 31.79 10.07 3.38
C HIS A 145 30.55 9.17 3.42
N ALA A 146 30.76 7.86 3.61
CA ALA A 146 29.69 6.88 3.48
C ALA A 146 29.96 5.62 4.31
N ILE A 147 28.91 4.86 4.62
CA ILE A 147 29.08 3.52 5.19
C ILE A 147 29.61 2.62 4.07
N PRO A 148 30.80 2.02 4.24
CA PRO A 148 31.45 1.22 3.22
C PRO A 148 30.73 -0.12 3.01
N VAL A 149 30.78 -0.63 1.78
CA VAL A 149 30.21 -1.94 1.40
C VAL A 149 31.28 -2.97 1.00
N ASP A 150 32.54 -2.55 0.98
CA ASP A 150 33.70 -3.37 0.65
C ASP A 150 34.21 -4.17 1.85
N HIS A 151 34.78 -5.34 1.58
CA HIS A 151 35.44 -6.21 2.57
C HIS A 151 34.64 -6.49 3.86
N LEU A 152 33.30 -6.48 3.81
CA LEU A 152 32.43 -6.66 4.98
C LEU A 152 32.69 -7.95 5.79
N ALA A 153 33.21 -8.99 5.13
CA ALA A 153 33.59 -10.24 5.77
C ALA A 153 34.83 -10.12 6.68
N TYR A 154 35.71 -9.15 6.41
CA TYR A 154 36.96 -8.91 7.15
C TYR A 154 36.88 -7.70 8.08
N ARG A 155 35.81 -6.88 7.95
CA ARG A 155 35.58 -5.74 8.82
C ARG A 155 35.14 -6.20 10.21
N GLN A 156 35.60 -5.47 11.23
CA GLN A 156 35.31 -5.79 12.62
C GLN A 156 33.81 -5.63 12.88
N THR A 157 33.17 -6.66 13.45
CA THR A 157 31.75 -6.68 13.82
C THR A 157 31.48 -5.95 15.14
N ARG A 158 32.27 -4.90 15.45
CA ARG A 158 32.05 -4.13 16.68
C ARG A 158 30.71 -3.43 16.60
N ILE A 159 29.98 -3.47 17.70
CA ILE A 159 28.69 -2.80 17.81
C ILE A 159 28.92 -1.31 17.95
N GLY A 160 28.20 -0.52 17.16
CA GLY A 160 28.26 0.95 17.18
C GLY A 160 27.78 1.51 18.53
N VAL A 161 28.40 2.59 18.98
CA VAL A 161 28.13 3.16 20.31
C VAL A 161 26.74 3.78 20.34
N ASN A 162 26.33 4.46 19.28
CA ASN A 162 25.05 5.15 19.17
C ASN A 162 24.00 4.25 18.53
N SER A 163 24.38 3.54 17.48
CA SER A 163 23.48 2.75 16.64
C SER A 163 23.08 1.40 17.22
N LYS A 164 23.87 0.86 18.15
CA LYS A 164 23.69 -0.49 18.75
C LYS A 164 23.61 -1.62 17.74
N MET A 165 24.08 -1.42 16.51
CA MET A 165 24.11 -2.41 15.45
C MET A 165 25.54 -2.67 14.96
N SER A 166 25.75 -3.78 14.25
CA SER A 166 27.02 -4.06 13.59
C SER A 166 27.12 -3.37 12.23
N ILE A 167 28.33 -3.24 11.69
CA ILE A 167 28.52 -2.75 10.31
C ILE A 167 27.84 -3.65 9.28
N GLN A 168 27.73 -4.96 9.53
CA GLN A 168 27.04 -5.89 8.64
C GLN A 168 25.54 -5.60 8.57
N ASP A 169 24.93 -5.20 9.69
CA ASP A 169 23.51 -4.83 9.77
C ASP A 169 23.28 -3.43 9.19
N ALA A 170 24.20 -2.50 9.43
CA ALA A 170 24.16 -1.15 8.86
C ALA A 170 24.27 -1.13 7.33
N THR A 171 24.68 -2.24 6.69
CA THR A 171 24.66 -2.39 5.23
C THR A 171 23.38 -3.01 4.68
N LEU A 172 22.39 -3.28 5.52
CA LEU A 172 21.06 -3.72 5.09
C LEU A 172 20.15 -2.51 4.95
N LEU A 173 19.70 -2.28 3.72
CA LEU A 173 18.68 -1.29 3.41
C LEU A 173 17.31 -1.91 3.67
N LYS A 174 16.65 -1.50 4.75
CA LYS A 174 15.26 -1.82 5.05
C LYS A 174 14.42 -0.58 4.78
N VAL A 175 13.49 -0.68 3.85
CA VAL A 175 12.57 0.40 3.49
C VAL A 175 11.15 -0.05 3.74
N GLN A 176 10.38 0.84 4.36
CA GLN A 176 8.94 0.73 4.48
C GLN A 176 8.30 1.70 3.51
N ILE A 177 7.47 1.17 2.62
CA ILE A 177 6.73 1.96 1.64
C ILE A 177 5.26 1.83 1.95
N THR A 178 4.62 2.97 2.20
CA THR A 178 3.18 3.07 2.43
C THR A 178 2.57 3.95 1.35
N THR A 179 1.65 3.39 0.56
CA THR A 179 0.89 4.13 -0.45
C THR A 179 -0.60 3.88 -0.28
N VAL A 180 -1.43 4.83 -0.67
CA VAL A 180 -2.88 4.66 -0.66
C VAL A 180 -3.34 4.40 -2.09
N GLN A 181 -3.80 3.18 -2.36
CA GLN A 181 -4.25 2.81 -3.70
C GLN A 181 -5.74 3.18 -3.87
N PRO A 182 -6.12 3.95 -4.91
CA PRO A 182 -7.53 4.15 -5.24
C PRO A 182 -8.18 2.84 -5.70
N LEU A 183 -9.41 2.58 -5.27
CA LEU A 183 -10.16 1.40 -5.70
C LEU A 183 -10.57 1.51 -7.17
N VAL A 184 -10.31 0.45 -7.95
CA VAL A 184 -10.59 0.39 -9.39
C VAL A 184 -12.09 0.29 -9.72
N ILE A 185 -12.95 -0.15 -8.78
CA ILE A 185 -14.37 -0.42 -9.07
C ILE A 185 -15.30 0.64 -8.45
N PRO A 186 -16.16 1.32 -9.25
CA PRO A 186 -17.05 2.39 -8.80
C PRO A 186 -18.17 1.93 -7.84
N PHE A 187 -18.46 0.63 -7.76
CA PHE A 187 -19.57 0.12 -6.96
C PHE A 187 -19.37 0.34 -5.45
N ILE A 188 -18.13 0.27 -4.96
CA ILE A 188 -17.80 0.48 -3.55
C ILE A 188 -17.88 1.96 -3.17
N ASP A 189 -17.53 2.86 -4.09
CA ASP A 189 -17.61 4.30 -3.87
C ASP A 189 -19.07 4.78 -3.74
N GLN A 190 -19.99 4.17 -4.50
CA GLN A 190 -21.42 4.46 -4.43
C GLN A 190 -22.11 3.85 -3.20
N VAL A 191 -21.76 2.62 -2.83
CA VAL A 191 -22.24 1.95 -1.61
C VAL A 191 -21.63 2.59 -0.35
N GLY A 192 -20.36 2.98 -0.40
CA GLY A 192 -19.65 3.69 0.67
C GLY A 192 -20.24 5.07 0.93
N ARG A 193 -20.54 5.86 -0.11
CA ARG A 193 -21.30 7.12 0.03
C ARG A 193 -22.69 6.91 0.63
N GLY A 194 -23.39 5.86 0.21
CA GLY A 194 -24.71 5.50 0.75
C GLY A 194 -24.68 5.15 2.24
N LEU A 195 -23.69 4.37 2.67
CA LEU A 195 -23.48 4.00 4.07
C LEU A 195 -22.96 5.17 4.93
N TYR A 196 -22.12 6.05 4.37
CA TYR A 196 -21.60 7.23 5.07
C TYR A 196 -22.70 8.29 5.32
N ALA A 197 -23.65 8.44 4.38
CA ALA A 197 -24.81 9.30 4.58
C ALA A 197 -25.79 8.76 5.65
N LEU A 198 -25.81 7.44 5.86
CA LEU A 198 -26.68 6.77 6.85
C LEU A 198 -26.06 6.69 8.25
N LYS A 199 -24.75 6.92 8.40
CA LYS A 199 -24.06 6.75 9.68
C LYS A 199 -23.15 7.95 9.95
N GLN A 200 -23.76 9.06 10.38
CA GLN A 200 -23.07 10.29 10.79
C GLN A 200 -22.29 10.15 12.12
N GLU A 201 -22.37 9.00 12.80
CA GLU A 201 -21.64 8.72 14.03
C GLU A 201 -20.89 7.39 13.94
N MET A 202 -19.55 7.45 14.07
CA MET A 202 -18.55 6.37 14.21
C MET A 202 -17.66 6.09 12.99
N GLY A 203 -16.47 6.73 13.00
CA GLY A 203 -15.23 6.16 12.49
C GLY A 203 -15.06 6.10 10.97
N LEU A 204 -13.82 5.90 10.52
CA LEU A 204 -13.50 5.69 9.11
C LEU A 204 -14.41 4.61 8.52
N PRO A 205 -14.96 4.79 7.30
CA PRO A 205 -15.82 3.79 6.70
C PRO A 205 -15.04 2.50 6.54
N SER A 206 -15.57 1.42 7.12
CA SER A 206 -15.06 0.08 6.91
C SER A 206 -15.98 -0.69 5.97
N ILE A 207 -15.40 -1.31 4.95
CA ILE A 207 -16.11 -2.21 4.04
C ILE A 207 -15.56 -3.61 4.27
N PHE A 208 -16.43 -4.57 4.61
CA PHE A 208 -15.98 -5.95 4.88
C PHE A 208 -14.81 -6.05 5.90
N GLY A 209 -14.73 -5.12 6.86
CA GLY A 209 -13.64 -5.05 7.86
C GLY A 209 -12.37 -4.31 7.41
N LEU A 210 -12.28 -3.83 6.17
CA LEU A 210 -11.15 -3.04 5.66
C LEU A 210 -11.34 -1.56 5.97
N LYS A 211 -10.37 -0.93 6.64
CA LYS A 211 -10.34 0.51 6.89
C LYS A 211 -9.99 1.25 5.59
N LEU A 212 -10.82 2.21 5.21
CA LEU A 212 -10.56 3.09 4.08
C LEU A 212 -9.86 4.36 4.56
N SER A 213 -8.87 4.80 3.79
CA SER A 213 -8.21 6.09 3.97
C SER A 213 -8.60 7.03 2.85
N PRO A 214 -8.85 8.33 3.12
CA PRO A 214 -9.05 9.30 2.05
C PRO A 214 -7.77 9.39 1.23
N VAL A 215 -7.89 9.35 -0.10
CA VAL A 215 -6.80 9.55 -1.05
C VAL A 215 -7.21 10.58 -2.08
N MET A 216 -6.29 11.49 -2.41
CA MET A 216 -6.50 12.40 -3.52
C MET A 216 -6.21 11.67 -4.82
N GLY A 217 -7.26 11.41 -5.60
CA GLY A 217 -7.11 10.85 -6.93
C GLY A 217 -6.34 11.78 -7.86
N ILE A 218 -5.85 11.24 -8.98
CA ILE A 218 -5.09 11.97 -10.00
C ILE A 218 -5.91 13.13 -10.60
N ASN A 219 -7.24 13.06 -10.52
CA ASN A 219 -8.20 14.08 -10.92
C ASN A 219 -8.44 15.18 -9.87
N GLY A 220 -7.70 15.17 -8.75
CA GLY A 220 -7.88 16.10 -7.63
C GLY A 220 -9.15 15.85 -6.80
N GLN A 221 -9.90 14.77 -7.07
CA GLN A 221 -11.07 14.40 -6.29
C GLN A 221 -10.68 13.52 -5.11
N MET A 222 -11.32 13.76 -3.96
CA MET A 222 -11.21 12.91 -2.78
C MET A 222 -11.90 11.57 -3.07
N GLY A 223 -11.10 10.51 -3.19
CA GLY A 223 -11.55 9.14 -3.27
C GLY A 223 -11.25 8.40 -1.97
N TRP A 224 -11.83 7.21 -1.83
CA TRP A 224 -11.46 6.27 -0.78
C TRP A 224 -10.44 5.27 -1.34
N GLY A 225 -9.40 5.00 -0.57
CA GLY A 225 -8.34 4.09 -0.94
C GLY A 225 -8.00 3.10 0.17
N ILE A 226 -7.39 1.98 -0.20
CA ILE A 226 -6.87 0.99 0.76
C ILE A 226 -5.38 1.29 0.96
N PRO A 227 -4.92 1.53 2.20
CA PRO A 227 -3.50 1.68 2.47
C PRO A 227 -2.79 0.35 2.20
N LEU A 228 -1.82 0.39 1.28
CA LEU A 228 -0.88 -0.69 1.02
C LEU A 228 0.43 -0.33 1.70
N GLN A 229 0.94 -1.25 2.51
CA GLN A 229 2.22 -1.12 3.18
C GLN A 229 3.04 -2.36 2.88
N THR A 230 4.33 -2.17 2.63
CA THR A 230 5.28 -3.26 2.43
C THR A 230 6.63 -2.89 3.02
N ASP A 231 7.25 -3.87 3.66
CA ASP A 231 8.58 -3.79 4.22
C ASP A 231 9.49 -4.64 3.34
N THR A 232 10.48 -4.01 2.70
CA THR A 232 11.43 -4.70 1.83
C THR A 232 12.85 -4.45 2.33
N VAL A 233 13.66 -5.51 2.32
CA VAL A 233 15.06 -5.47 2.76
C VAL A 233 15.98 -6.00 1.67
N MET A 234 17.07 -5.29 1.40
CA MET A 234 18.16 -5.75 0.53
C MET A 234 19.51 -5.28 1.06
N ARG A 235 20.58 -5.97 0.67
CA ARG A 235 21.93 -5.54 1.02
C ARG A 235 22.42 -4.45 0.07
N MET A 236 22.98 -3.40 0.64
CA MET A 236 23.61 -2.30 -0.09
C MET A 236 24.68 -2.83 -1.06
N GLN A 237 24.67 -2.28 -2.28
CA GLN A 237 25.66 -2.56 -3.34
C GLN A 237 26.54 -1.34 -3.63
N SER A 238 26.19 -0.20 -3.05
CA SER A 238 26.91 1.07 -3.11
C SER A 238 27.10 1.61 -1.69
N PRO A 239 28.11 2.44 -1.44
CA PRO A 239 28.28 3.08 -0.14
C PRO A 239 27.04 3.87 0.28
N VAL A 240 26.64 3.76 1.55
CA VAL A 240 25.44 4.44 2.09
C VAL A 240 25.75 5.91 2.32
N LEU A 241 24.94 6.81 1.76
CA LEU A 241 25.05 8.25 1.95
C LEU A 241 24.16 8.72 3.12
N VAL A 242 24.50 9.85 3.73
CA VAL A 242 23.72 10.43 4.85
C VAL A 242 22.34 10.94 4.43
N ALA A 243 22.17 11.28 3.14
CA ALA A 243 20.97 11.93 2.64
C ALA A 243 19.76 10.98 2.69
N GLY A 244 18.74 11.37 3.46
CA GLY A 244 17.47 10.64 3.55
C GLY A 244 17.39 9.57 4.63
N LEU A 245 18.44 9.39 5.46
CA LEU A 245 18.40 8.44 6.58
C LEU A 245 17.54 8.97 7.73
N SER A 246 16.70 8.10 8.27
CA SER A 246 15.88 8.39 9.46
C SER A 246 16.70 8.24 10.74
N SER A 247 16.43 9.08 11.74
CA SER A 247 16.98 8.89 13.09
C SER A 247 16.20 7.82 13.86
N GLN A 248 16.88 7.07 14.73
CA GLN A 248 16.24 6.03 15.57
C GLN A 248 15.04 6.56 16.37
N ASN A 249 15.12 7.78 16.89
CA ASN A 249 14.00 8.38 17.62
C ASN A 249 12.74 8.56 16.75
N GLN A 250 12.91 8.89 15.46
CA GLN A 250 11.80 9.06 14.52
C GLN A 250 11.12 7.72 14.19
N LEU A 251 11.90 6.64 14.16
CA LEU A 251 11.43 5.27 13.94
C LEU A 251 10.63 4.72 15.13
N VAL A 252 10.91 5.18 16.35
CA VAL A 252 10.13 4.82 17.56
C VAL A 252 8.81 5.60 17.63
N GLN A 253 8.76 6.81 17.08
CA GLN A 253 7.53 7.64 17.04
C GLN A 253 6.57 7.27 15.90
N HIS A 254 7.07 6.63 14.84
CA HIS A 254 6.24 6.01 13.80
C HIS A 254 6.40 4.49 13.88
N PRO A 255 5.78 3.82 14.88
CA PRO A 255 5.66 2.37 14.79
C PRO A 255 4.99 2.07 13.44
N ALA A 256 5.60 1.15 12.69
CA ALA A 256 4.98 0.54 11.51
C ALA A 256 3.51 0.33 11.87
N ALA A 257 2.60 0.84 11.05
CA ALA A 257 1.16 0.70 11.27
C ALA A 257 0.78 -0.77 11.13
N GLU A 258 1.15 -1.57 12.14
CA GLU A 258 0.71 -2.92 12.36
C GLU A 258 -0.79 -2.80 12.63
N SER A 259 -1.57 -3.36 11.71
CA SER A 259 -3.02 -3.37 11.80
C SER A 259 -3.46 -4.20 13.01
N VAL A 260 -3.49 -3.60 14.20
CA VAL A 260 -4.07 -4.16 15.43
C VAL A 260 -5.06 -3.13 16.01
N PRO A 261 -6.26 -3.55 16.45
CA PRO A 261 -7.35 -2.63 16.78
C PRO A 261 -7.23 -2.11 18.21
N GLY A 262 -7.41 -0.80 18.37
CA GLY A 262 -7.67 -0.16 19.66
C GLY A 262 -6.50 0.64 20.22
N SER A 263 -6.35 1.88 19.74
CA SER A 263 -5.88 2.97 20.58
C SER A 263 -6.28 4.30 19.96
N THR A 264 -6.99 5.09 20.75
CA THR A 264 -7.48 6.43 20.45
C THR A 264 -6.27 7.38 20.31
N PRO A 265 -6.17 8.21 19.27
CA PRO A 265 -5.13 9.24 19.23
C PRO A 265 -5.45 10.34 20.25
N PRO A 266 -4.46 10.84 21.03
CA PRO A 266 -4.65 12.06 21.81
C PRO A 266 -4.76 13.26 20.87
N ALA A 267 -5.80 14.07 21.09
CA ALA A 267 -6.01 15.33 20.39
C ALA A 267 -4.77 16.24 20.57
N SER A 268 -4.15 16.64 19.46
CA SER A 268 -3.04 17.58 19.45
C SER A 268 -3.39 18.74 18.52
N ASN A 269 -3.44 19.92 19.12
CA ASN A 269 -3.88 21.19 18.58
C ASN A 269 -3.19 21.56 17.26
N MET A 270 -3.99 21.92 16.26
CA MET A 270 -3.50 22.60 15.06
C MET A 270 -3.21 24.06 15.41
N GLU A 271 -1.92 24.39 15.52
CA GLU A 271 -1.44 25.76 15.41
C GLU A 271 -1.01 25.98 13.94
N PRO A 272 -1.48 27.04 13.26
CA PRO A 272 -1.17 27.25 11.85
C PRO A 272 0.28 27.69 11.62
N LEU A 273 0.92 27.14 10.59
CA LEU A 273 2.26 27.55 10.14
C LEU A 273 2.32 29.06 9.81
N PRO A 274 3.41 29.76 10.14
CA PRO A 274 3.60 31.16 9.76
C PRO A 274 3.78 31.30 8.23
N THR A 275 3.09 32.29 7.66
CA THR A 275 3.26 32.74 6.28
C THR A 275 4.64 33.38 6.11
N SER A 276 5.48 32.85 5.21
CA SER A 276 6.75 33.46 4.82
C SER A 276 6.50 34.67 3.89
N PRO A 277 7.26 35.78 3.99
CA PRO A 277 6.98 37.02 3.27
C PRO A 277 7.41 36.95 1.79
N ASN A 278 6.65 37.67 0.96
CA ASN A 278 7.03 38.11 -0.39
C ASN A 278 8.38 38.83 -0.36
N ASP A 279 9.34 38.37 -1.16
CA ASP A 279 10.38 39.21 -1.74
C ASP A 279 10.65 38.75 -3.18
N LEU A 280 9.88 39.32 -4.11
CA LEU A 280 10.21 39.35 -5.53
C LEU A 280 11.32 40.39 -5.72
N ALA A 281 12.57 39.93 -5.77
CA ALA A 281 13.67 40.75 -6.27
C ALA A 281 13.52 40.93 -7.78
N THR A 282 13.34 42.19 -8.16
CA THR A 282 13.23 42.73 -9.51
C THR A 282 14.52 42.47 -10.28
N ILE A 283 14.45 41.77 -11.41
CA ILE A 283 15.57 41.71 -12.37
C ILE A 283 15.27 42.73 -13.46
N SER A 284 16.04 43.82 -13.45
CA SER A 284 16.05 44.83 -14.50
C SER A 284 16.60 44.25 -15.80
N ASP A 285 15.80 44.31 -16.86
CA ASP A 285 16.26 44.21 -18.23
C ASP A 285 17.04 45.48 -18.58
N ASP A 286 18.36 45.36 -18.77
CA ASP A 286 19.10 46.32 -19.57
C ASP A 286 20.19 45.63 -20.41
N LYS A 287 20.07 45.86 -21.71
CA LYS A 287 21.13 45.91 -22.74
C LYS A 287 21.73 44.61 -23.29
N ALA A 288 21.23 44.26 -24.49
CA ALA A 288 21.94 43.47 -25.50
C ALA A 288 23.31 44.08 -25.88
N PRO A 289 24.20 43.26 -26.45
CA PRO A 289 24.59 43.55 -27.83
C PRO A 289 24.50 42.34 -28.77
N MET A 290 24.24 42.66 -30.05
CA MET A 290 24.19 41.78 -31.22
C MET A 290 25.57 41.51 -31.84
N SER A 291 25.59 40.51 -32.73
CA SER A 291 26.55 40.19 -33.82
C SER A 291 27.80 39.41 -33.38
N ASP A 292 28.32 38.42 -34.11
CA ASP A 292 28.07 37.91 -35.47
C ASP A 292 28.69 36.50 -35.61
N HIS A 293 28.19 35.74 -36.60
CA HIS A 293 28.82 34.66 -37.38
C HIS A 293 29.99 33.82 -36.81
N ILE A 294 29.93 32.48 -36.94
CA ILE A 294 30.77 31.64 -37.86
C ILE A 294 30.21 30.19 -37.91
N CYS A 295 30.28 29.64 -39.13
CA CYS A 295 29.79 28.38 -39.66
C CYS A 295 30.39 27.05 -39.11
N ASN A 296 29.55 26.00 -39.14
CA ASN A 296 29.68 24.72 -39.86
C ASN A 296 30.86 23.71 -39.64
N ALA A 297 30.43 22.44 -39.59
CA ALA A 297 31.02 21.19 -40.10
C ALA A 297 32.24 20.52 -39.43
N GLY A 298 32.16 19.18 -39.40
CA GLY A 298 33.28 18.25 -39.19
C GLY A 298 32.81 16.99 -38.46
N THR A 299 32.06 16.12 -39.15
CA THR A 299 32.47 14.75 -39.59
C THR A 299 32.50 13.72 -38.47
#